data_AF-A0A0F3H0U5-F1
#
_entry.id   AF-A0A0F3H0U5-F1
#
_cell.length_a   1.000
_cell.length_b   1.000
_cell.length_c   1.000
_cell.angle_alpha   90.00
_cell.angle_beta   90.00
_cell.angle_gamma   90.00
#
_symmetry.space_group_name_H-M   'P 1'
#
loop_
_entity.id
_entity.type
_entity.pdbx_description
1 polymer ?
#
loop_
_entity_poly.entity_id
_entity_poly.type
_entity_poly.pdbx_seq_one_letter_code
_entity_poly.pdbx_strand_id
1 'polypeptide(L)'
;MGETSAKLRLIFDLIQKEAGVYLFDEFDAIGGERSMDNDVGEMRRVLNAFLQFIEQDLSDSIIVAATNSPKLLDRALFRRFDDVLYYDQPASTERKRLMQNVLVGFLASKFVWKVVLAESG
;
A
#
# COMPACT_ATOMS: atom_id res chain seq x y z
N MET A 1 -12.91 -13.11 16.85
CA MET A 1 -13.24 -13.86 15.62
C MET A 1 -14.24 -13.06 14.78
N GLY A 2 -13.77 -12.16 13.91
CA GLY A 2 -14.46 -12.00 12.63
C GLY A 2 -15.21 -10.71 12.32
N GLU A 3 -15.15 -9.64 13.13
CA GLU A 3 -15.71 -8.36 12.67
C GLU A 3 -14.93 -7.81 11.46
N THR A 4 -13.59 -7.85 11.51
CA THR A 4 -12.70 -7.46 10.41
C THR A 4 -12.87 -8.36 9.18
N SER A 5 -12.94 -9.69 9.37
CA SER A 5 -13.15 -10.63 8.26
C SER A 5 -14.54 -10.48 7.62
N ALA A 6 -15.57 -10.16 8.41
CA ALA A 6 -16.91 -9.88 7.88
C ALA A 6 -16.94 -8.57 7.08
N LYS A 7 -16.25 -7.52 7.55
CA LYS A 7 -16.09 -6.27 6.80
C LYS A 7 -15.35 -6.48 5.48
N LEU A 8 -14.27 -7.26 5.49
CA LEU A 8 -13.56 -7.63 4.25
C LEU A 8 -14.47 -8.36 3.26
N ARG A 9 -15.26 -9.33 3.73
CA ARG A 9 -16.23 -10.01 2.86
C ARG A 9 -17.20 -9.04 2.21
N LEU A 10 -17.76 -8.10 2.97
CA LEU A 10 -18.65 -7.07 2.43
C LEU A 10 -17.98 -6.23 1.35
N ILE A 11 -16.69 -5.90 1.51
CA ILE A 11 -15.92 -5.16 0.50
C ILE A 11 -15.77 -6.01 -0.77
N PHE A 12 -15.41 -7.28 -0.67
CA PHE A 12 -15.30 -8.16 -1.85
C PHE A 12 -16.65 -8.44 -2.52
N ASP A 13 -17.74 -8.54 -1.75
CA ASP A 13 -19.09 -8.63 -2.31
C ASP A 13 -19.48 -7.38 -3.11
N LEU A 14 -18.92 -6.20 -2.76
CA LEU A 14 -19.10 -4.96 -3.52
C LEU A 14 -18.21 -4.95 -4.78
N ILE A 15 -16.95 -5.38 -4.68
CA ILE A 15 -16.02 -5.51 -5.81
C ILE A 15 -16.61 -6.37 -6.94
N GLN A 16 -17.33 -7.45 -6.58
CA GLN A 16 -18.03 -8.29 -7.55
C GLN A 16 -19.19 -7.59 -8.28
N LYS A 17 -19.79 -6.58 -7.67
CA LYS A 17 -21.01 -5.92 -8.18
C LYS A 17 -20.71 -4.62 -8.91
N GLU A 18 -19.67 -3.92 -8.49
CA GLU A 18 -19.31 -2.60 -8.98
C GLU A 18 -17.87 -2.63 -9.46
N ALA A 19 -17.67 -2.53 -10.78
CA ALA A 19 -16.33 -2.44 -11.33
C ALA A 19 -15.69 -1.10 -10.93
N GLY A 20 -14.48 -1.15 -10.39
CA GLY A 20 -13.80 0.05 -9.89
C GLY A 20 -12.33 -0.17 -9.54
N VAL A 21 -11.73 0.89 -8.98
CA VAL A 21 -10.38 0.84 -8.42
C VAL A 21 -10.50 0.86 -6.90
N TYR A 22 -10.07 -0.23 -6.26
CA TYR A 22 -10.16 -0.43 -4.83
C TYR A 22 -8.78 -0.30 -4.20
N LEU A 23 -8.58 0.74 -3.38
CA LEU A 23 -7.32 0.99 -2.69
C LEU A 23 -7.40 0.52 -1.23
N PHE A 24 -6.49 -0.38 -0.88
CA PHE A 24 -6.22 -0.82 0.49
C PHE A 24 -4.91 -0.19 0.95
N ASP A 25 -5.00 0.98 1.58
CA ASP A 25 -3.86 1.63 2.22
C ASP A 25 -3.57 1.00 3.60
N GLU A 26 -2.35 1.18 4.09
CA GLU A 26 -1.85 0.58 5.34
C GLU A 26 -2.21 -0.91 5.44
N PHE A 27 -1.93 -1.67 4.38
CA PHE A 27 -2.29 -3.09 4.31
C PHE A 27 -1.63 -3.92 5.41
N ASP A 28 -0.52 -3.45 5.98
CA ASP A 28 0.10 -3.98 7.18
C ASP A 28 -0.67 -3.70 8.48
N ALA A 29 -1.69 -2.83 8.50
CA ALA A 29 -2.59 -2.65 9.64
C ALA A 29 -3.59 -3.81 9.77
N ILE A 30 -4.06 -4.36 8.64
CA ILE A 30 -4.79 -5.64 8.60
C ILE A 30 -3.86 -6.77 9.10
N GLY A 31 -2.55 -6.57 8.95
CA GLY A 31 -1.45 -7.41 9.37
C GLY A 31 -0.71 -6.97 10.65
N GLY A 32 -1.23 -6.04 11.47
CA GLY A 32 -0.46 -5.45 12.56
C GLY A 32 -1.27 -4.76 13.67
N GLU A 33 -1.52 -5.49 14.76
CA GLU A 33 -1.60 -4.93 16.11
C GLU A 33 -0.53 -5.64 16.93
N ARG A 34 0.50 -4.88 17.30
CA ARG A 34 1.49 -5.32 18.28
C ARG A 34 0.80 -5.34 19.63
N SER A 35 0.72 -6.51 20.27
CA SER A 35 1.25 -6.77 21.62
C SER A 35 0.61 -8.01 22.28
N MET A 36 0.54 -9.16 21.60
CA MET A 36 0.39 -10.47 22.24
C MET A 36 0.60 -11.59 21.20
N ASP A 37 1.34 -12.64 21.53
CA ASP A 37 1.62 -13.79 20.63
C ASP A 37 0.36 -14.45 20.04
N ASN A 38 -0.81 -14.23 20.64
CA ASN A 38 -2.09 -14.72 20.16
C ASN A 38 -2.64 -13.92 18.96
N ASP A 39 -2.36 -12.62 18.85
CA ASP A 39 -2.94 -11.75 17.82
C ASP A 39 -2.31 -11.99 16.43
N VAL A 40 -1.04 -12.41 16.42
CA VAL A 40 -0.32 -12.80 15.19
C VAL A 40 -1.05 -13.93 14.44
N GLY A 41 -1.74 -14.82 15.17
CA GLY A 41 -2.51 -15.92 14.60
C GLY A 41 -3.82 -15.50 13.94
N GLU A 42 -4.59 -14.61 14.56
CA GLU A 42 -5.85 -14.09 14.00
C GLU A 42 -5.57 -13.25 12.76
N MET A 43 -4.51 -12.45 12.80
CA MET A 43 -4.01 -11.61 11.73
C MET A 43 -3.64 -12.36 10.46
N ARG A 44 -2.84 -13.42 10.59
CA ARG A 44 -2.52 -14.31 9.47
C ARG A 44 -3.78 -14.94 8.87
N ARG A 45 -4.80 -15.23 9.68
CA ARG A 45 -6.10 -15.73 9.17
C ARG A 45 -6.84 -14.67 8.37
N VAL A 46 -6.83 -13.40 8.80
CA VAL A 46 -7.46 -12.31 8.04
C VAL A 46 -6.76 -12.09 6.70
N LEU A 47 -5.42 -12.04 6.68
CA LEU A 47 -4.64 -11.94 5.44
C LEU A 47 -4.87 -13.13 4.50
N ASN A 48 -4.94 -14.36 5.04
CA ASN A 48 -5.23 -15.54 4.24
C ASN A 48 -6.66 -15.51 3.67
N ALA A 49 -7.63 -14.99 4.42
CA ALA A 49 -8.99 -14.82 3.91
C ALA A 49 -9.05 -13.78 2.79
N PHE A 50 -8.34 -12.64 2.96
CA PHE A 50 -8.19 -11.63 1.92
C PHE A 50 -7.61 -12.23 0.62
N LEU A 51 -6.59 -13.07 0.75
CA LEU A 51 -6.01 -13.78 -0.39
C LEU A 51 -6.98 -14.71 -1.10
N GLN A 52 -7.76 -15.47 -0.34
CA GLN A 52 -8.78 -16.33 -0.91
C GLN A 52 -9.84 -15.53 -1.68
N PHE A 53 -10.17 -14.33 -1.20
CA PHE A 53 -11.11 -13.46 -1.91
C PHE A 53 -10.54 -12.91 -3.22
N ILE A 54 -9.25 -12.53 -3.27
CA ILE A 54 -8.59 -12.16 -4.53
C ILE A 54 -8.54 -13.35 -5.48
N GLU A 55 -8.21 -14.56 -5.00
CA GLU A 55 -8.18 -15.76 -5.85
C GLU A 55 -9.55 -16.12 -6.45
N GLN A 56 -10.64 -15.74 -5.76
CA GLN A 56 -12.01 -15.98 -6.21
C GLN A 56 -12.59 -14.81 -7.00
N ASP A 57 -11.87 -13.69 -7.08
CA ASP A 57 -12.32 -12.51 -7.79
C ASP A 57 -12.29 -12.75 -9.30
N LEU A 58 -13.44 -12.62 -9.94
CA LEU A 58 -13.62 -12.70 -11.39
C LEU A 58 -14.09 -11.36 -11.98
N SER A 59 -14.03 -10.28 -11.19
CA SER A 59 -14.44 -8.95 -11.62
C SER A 59 -13.36 -8.29 -12.50
N ASP A 60 -13.79 -7.33 -13.32
CA ASP A 60 -12.88 -6.47 -14.09
C ASP A 60 -12.34 -5.28 -13.25
N SER A 61 -12.29 -5.44 -11.92
CA SER A 61 -11.84 -4.41 -10.98
C SER A 61 -10.33 -4.39 -10.82
N ILE A 62 -9.77 -3.24 -10.45
CA ILE A 62 -8.36 -3.10 -10.10
C ILE A 62 -8.24 -3.00 -8.58
N ILE A 63 -7.51 -3.92 -7.98
CA ILE A 63 -7.21 -3.91 -6.54
C ILE A 63 -5.78 -3.43 -6.34
N VAL A 64 -5.60 -2.37 -5.57
CA VAL A 64 -4.31 -1.81 -5.20
C VAL A 64 -4.12 -1.93 -3.70
N ALA A 65 -3.03 -2.55 -3.25
CA ALA A 65 -2.66 -2.61 -1.84
C ALA A 65 -1.34 -1.88 -1.60
N ALA A 66 -1.30 -1.00 -0.60
CA ALA A 66 -0.12 -0.25 -0.21
C ALA A 66 0.31 -0.62 1.21
N THR A 67 1.61 -0.82 1.43
CA THR A 67 2.15 -1.14 2.75
C THR A 67 3.53 -0.53 2.96
N ASN A 68 3.79 -0.09 4.18
CA ASN A 68 5.13 0.35 4.60
C ASN A 68 5.98 -0.81 5.16
N SER A 69 5.35 -1.95 5.47
CA SER A 69 5.99 -3.08 6.14
C SER A 69 5.84 -4.39 5.35
N PRO A 70 6.38 -4.50 4.12
CA PRO A 70 6.23 -5.70 3.28
C PRO A 70 6.82 -6.97 3.92
N LYS A 71 7.71 -6.83 4.92
CA LYS A 71 8.28 -7.95 5.68
C LYS A 71 7.28 -8.64 6.62
N LEU A 72 6.20 -7.95 6.99
CA LEU A 72 5.13 -8.52 7.84
C LEU A 72 4.17 -9.39 7.03
N LEU A 73 4.19 -9.24 5.71
CA LEU A 73 3.32 -9.94 4.78
C LEU A 73 3.93 -11.30 4.39
N ASP A 74 3.08 -12.32 4.30
CA ASP A 74 3.46 -13.62 3.74
C ASP A 74 3.97 -13.47 2.31
N ARG A 75 5.07 -14.14 1.98
CA ARG A 75 5.61 -14.18 0.62
C ARG A 75 4.61 -14.72 -0.41
N ALA A 76 3.66 -15.54 0.01
CA ALA A 76 2.59 -16.03 -0.85
C ALA A 76 1.70 -14.89 -1.39
N LEU A 77 1.56 -13.78 -0.64
CA LEU A 77 0.76 -12.61 -1.05
C LEU A 77 1.25 -12.04 -2.37
N PHE A 78 2.57 -11.84 -2.51
CA PHE A 78 3.16 -11.23 -3.71
C PHE A 78 2.95 -12.04 -4.98
N ARG A 79 2.64 -13.34 -4.89
CA ARG A 79 2.34 -14.19 -6.06
C ARG A 79 0.89 -14.11 -6.51
N ARG A 80 0.02 -13.45 -5.74
CA ARG A 80 -1.42 -13.28 -6.05
C ARG A 80 -1.73 -11.92 -6.67
N PHE A 81 -0.85 -10.95 -6.47
CA PHE A 81 -0.87 -9.72 -7.23
C PHE A 81 -0.16 -9.96 -8.57
N ASP A 82 -0.72 -9.40 -9.64
CA ASP A 82 -0.11 -9.44 -10.98
C ASP A 82 1.21 -8.65 -11.00
N ASP A 83 1.23 -7.50 -10.32
CA ASP A 83 2.38 -6.61 -10.23
C ASP A 83 2.69 -6.22 -8.78
N VAL A 84 3.98 -6.12 -8.47
CA VAL A 84 4.48 -5.63 -7.19
C VAL A 84 5.43 -4.47 -7.43
N LEU A 85 5.02 -3.27 -7.03
CA LEU A 85 5.80 -2.06 -7.15
C LEU A 85 6.54 -1.77 -5.85
N TYR A 86 7.87 -1.67 -5.94
CA TYR A 86 8.71 -1.26 -4.83
C TYR A 86 9.03 0.23 -4.96
N TYR A 87 8.83 0.96 -3.86
CA TYR A 87 9.18 2.38 -3.78
C TYR A 87 10.46 2.52 -2.97
N ASP A 88 11.50 3.01 -3.63
CA ASP A 88 12.74 3.42 -3.00
C ASP A 88 12.71 4.93 -2.70
N GLN A 89 13.67 5.38 -1.88
CA GLN A 89 13.85 6.81 -1.67
C GLN A 89 14.23 7.50 -2.99
N PRO A 90 13.63 8.67 -3.30
CA PRO A 90 13.87 9.35 -4.56
C PRO A 90 15.32 9.82 -4.68
N ALA A 91 15.87 9.66 -5.88
CA ALA A 91 17.19 10.17 -6.23
C ALA A 91 17.24 11.71 -6.13
N SER A 92 18.45 12.29 -6.13
CA SER A 92 18.61 13.75 -6.07
C SER A 92 17.91 14.49 -7.23
N THR A 93 17.88 13.88 -8.41
CA THR A 93 17.18 14.40 -9.60
C THR A 93 15.66 14.38 -9.41
N GLU A 94 15.12 13.32 -8.83
CA GLU A 94 13.69 13.16 -8.54
C GLU A 94 13.25 14.09 -7.41
N ARG A 95 14.03 14.19 -6.33
CA ARG A 95 13.81 15.16 -5.25
C ARG A 95 13.79 16.59 -5.78
N LYS A 96 14.74 16.94 -6.66
CA LYS A 96 14.74 18.24 -7.32
C LYS A 96 13.46 18.47 -8.10
N ARG A 97 13.05 17.51 -8.93
CA ARG A 97 11.84 17.62 -9.76
C ARG A 97 10.59 17.73 -8.90
N LEU A 98 10.49 16.95 -7.83
CA LEU A 98 9.39 17.00 -6.86
C LEU A 98 9.30 18.38 -6.20
N MET A 99 10.42 18.89 -5.68
CA MET A 99 10.50 20.22 -5.09
C MET A 99 10.16 21.31 -6.10
N GLN A 100 10.63 21.18 -7.34
CA GLN A 100 10.27 22.10 -8.42
C GLN A 100 8.77 22.12 -8.66
N ASN A 101 8.13 20.96 -8.78
CA ASN A 101 6.69 20.84 -9.01
C ASN A 101 5.86 21.42 -7.85
N VAL A 102 6.29 21.22 -6.61
CA VAL A 102 5.57 21.72 -5.43
C VAL A 102 5.78 23.22 -5.23
N LEU A 103 6.99 23.72 -5.51
CA LEU A 103 7.39 25.09 -5.20
C LEU A 103 7.32 26.05 -6.41
N VAL A 104 6.74 25.65 -7.54
CA VAL A 104 6.72 26.46 -8.78
C VAL A 104 6.36 27.94 -8.53
N GLY A 105 5.38 28.22 -7.67
CA GLY A 105 4.94 29.59 -7.36
C GLY A 105 5.83 30.36 -6.37
N PHE A 106 6.74 29.68 -5.68
CA PHE A 106 7.58 30.24 -4.60
C PHE A 106 9.07 30.27 -4.95
N LEU A 107 9.48 29.64 -6.05
CA LEU A 107 10.88 29.57 -6.45
C LEU A 107 11.33 30.90 -7.08
N ALA A 108 12.25 31.58 -6.40
CA ALA A 108 12.99 32.70 -6.98
C ALA A 108 13.78 32.23 -8.22
N SER A 109 13.99 33.13 -9.19
CA SER A 109 14.64 32.84 -10.48
C SER A 109 16.06 32.26 -10.36
N LYS A 110 16.71 32.40 -9.18
CA LYS A 110 18.03 31.85 -8.85
C LYS A 110 17.96 30.98 -7.59
N PHE A 111 17.19 29.89 -7.64
CA PHE A 111 17.12 28.94 -6.53
C PHE A 111 18.38 28.06 -6.46
N VAL A 112 19.01 27.99 -5.28
CA VAL A 112 20.29 27.30 -5.07
C VAL A 112 20.07 25.82 -4.78
N TRP A 113 19.81 25.04 -5.83
CA TRP A 113 19.53 23.60 -5.73
C TRP A 113 20.64 22.78 -5.07
N LYS A 114 21.90 23.20 -5.18
CA LYS A 114 23.05 22.42 -4.66
C LYS A 114 23.02 22.31 -3.13
N VAL A 115 22.62 23.37 -2.43
CA VAL A 115 22.53 23.40 -0.96
C VAL A 115 21.32 22.58 -0.51
N VAL A 116 20.16 22.81 -1.13
CA VAL A 116 18.91 22.13 -0.77
C VAL A 116 19.00 20.62 -0.98
N LEU A 117 19.58 20.17 -2.10
CA LEU A 117 19.73 18.74 -2.36
C LEU A 117 20.73 18.06 -1.40
N ALA A 118 21.73 18.80 -0.90
CA ALA A 118 22.70 18.29 0.07
C ALA A 118 22.08 18.09 1.46
N GLU A 119 21.11 18.93 1.86
CA GLU A 119 20.45 18.83 3.17
C GLU A 119 19.15 17.99 3.16
N SER A 120 18.60 17.68 2.00
CA SER A 120 17.32 16.94 1.88
C SER A 120 17.44 15.41 2.00
N GLY A 121 18.60 14.89 2.44
CA GLY A 121 18.95 13.46 2.47
C GLY A 121 18.73 12.81 3.82
#